data_AF-A0A6L8H4B3-F1
#
_entry.id   AF-A0A6L8H4B3-F1
#
_cell.length_a   1.000
_cell.length_b   1.000
_cell.length_c   1.000
_cell.angle_alpha   90.00
_cell.angle_beta   90.00
_cell.angle_gamma   90.00
#
_symmetry.space_group_name_H-M   'P 1'
#
loop_
_entity.id
_entity.type
_entity.pdbx_description
1 polymer ?
#
loop_
_entity_poly.entity_id
_entity_poly.type
_entity_poly.pdbx_seq_one_letter_code
_entity_poly.pdbx_strand_id
1 'polypeptide(L)'
;MNDFMKFDEMFGMGDTHREPYRDYHRWLESQDTAWLRRKSDEAETVFRRIGITFSVYGEEEASERLIPFDVVPRIISSRLWSR
;
A
#
# COMPACT_ATOMS: atom_id res chain seq x y z
N MET A 1 16.52 2.79 24.68
CA MET A 1 15.45 2.55 23.70
C MET A 1 16.08 1.77 22.57
N ASN A 2 15.78 0.48 22.46
CA ASN A 2 16.38 -0.38 21.45
C ASN A 2 15.67 -0.10 20.12
N ASP A 3 16.28 0.72 19.27
CA ASP A 3 15.81 0.99 17.92
C ASP A 3 16.11 -0.25 17.08
N PHE A 4 15.19 -1.22 17.11
CA PHE A 4 15.24 -2.33 16.17
C PHE A 4 14.93 -1.76 14.79
N MET A 5 15.95 -1.71 13.92
CA MET A 5 15.77 -1.44 12.49
C MET A 5 14.65 -2.35 11.97
N LYS A 6 13.52 -1.74 11.61
CA LYS A 6 12.36 -2.46 11.08
C LYS A 6 12.64 -2.80 9.61
N PHE A 7 12.21 -3.99 9.20
CA PHE A 7 12.30 -4.39 7.82
C PHE A 7 11.29 -3.62 6.96
N ASP A 8 11.78 -2.93 5.94
CA ASP A 8 10.98 -2.31 4.90
C ASP A 8 10.86 -3.23 3.68
N GLU A 9 9.67 -3.34 3.09
CA GLU A 9 9.47 -4.24 1.95
C GLU A 9 10.22 -3.79 0.70
N MET A 10 10.38 -2.49 0.49
CA MET A 10 11.09 -1.92 -0.65
C MET A 10 12.60 -1.89 -0.41
N PHE A 11 13.06 -1.44 0.76
CA PHE A 11 14.48 -1.19 1.05
C PHE A 11 15.16 -2.25 1.95
N GLY A 12 14.39 -3.18 2.50
CA GLY A 12 14.90 -4.20 3.42
C GLY A 12 15.38 -3.59 4.74
N MET A 13 16.66 -3.78 5.07
CA MET A 13 17.28 -3.25 6.30
C MET A 13 18.25 -2.08 6.03
N GLY A 14 18.32 -1.58 4.79
CA GLY A 14 19.23 -0.50 4.40
C GLY A 14 18.54 0.50 3.48
N ASP A 15 19.32 1.28 2.73
CA ASP A 15 18.80 2.35 1.85
C ASP A 15 18.68 1.93 0.38
N THR A 16 19.06 0.70 0.05
CA THR A 16 19.01 0.18 -1.33
C THR A 16 17.78 -0.68 -1.53
N HIS A 17 17.01 -0.39 -2.59
CA HIS A 17 15.82 -1.16 -2.91
C HIS A 17 16.16 -2.64 -3.18
N ARG A 18 15.25 -3.53 -2.78
CA ARG A 18 15.29 -4.97 -3.02
C ARG A 18 14.99 -5.25 -4.50
N GLU A 19 15.57 -6.34 -4.98
CA GLU A 19 15.46 -6.77 -6.39
C GLU A 19 14.02 -6.85 -6.93
N PRO A 20 13.01 -7.35 -6.18
CA PRO A 20 11.62 -7.38 -6.65
C PRO A 20 11.02 -5.98 -6.85
N TYR A 21 11.54 -4.97 -6.15
CA TYR A 21 11.07 -3.59 -6.23
C TYR A 21 11.83 -2.75 -7.25
N ARG A 22 12.91 -3.25 -7.86
CA ARG A 22 13.79 -2.45 -8.76
C ARG A 22 13.02 -1.69 -9.84
N ASP A 23 12.20 -2.40 -10.60
CA ASP A 23 11.52 -1.82 -11.75
C ASP A 23 10.36 -0.90 -11.30
N TYR A 24 9.68 -1.26 -10.20
CA TYR A 24 8.66 -0.43 -9.58
C TYR A 24 9.22 0.86 -8.97
N HIS A 25 10.35 0.79 -8.26
CA HIS A 25 11.03 1.93 -7.66
C HIS A 25 11.42 2.95 -8.73
N ARG A 26 12.03 2.48 -9.83
CA ARG A 26 12.35 3.34 -10.97
C ARG A 26 11.12 4.02 -11.55
N TRP A 27 10.03 3.27 -11.73
CA TRP A 27 8.77 3.83 -12.20
C TRP A 27 8.24 4.88 -11.22
N LEU A 28 8.19 4.56 -9.92
CA LEU A 28 7.68 5.42 -8.86
C LEU A 28 8.45 6.76 -8.79
N GLU A 29 9.78 6.72 -8.87
CA GLU A 29 10.64 7.91 -8.87
C GLU A 29 10.39 8.83 -10.08
N SER A 30 9.90 8.29 -11.20
CA SER A 30 9.57 9.07 -12.39
C SER A 30 8.15 9.64 -12.40
N GLN A 31 7.31 9.33 -11.40
CA GLN A 31 5.94 9.80 -11.35
C GLN A 31 5.82 11.18 -10.70
N ASP A 32 4.83 11.95 -11.15
CA ASP A 32 4.40 13.17 -10.46
C ASP A 32 3.57 12.82 -9.22
N THR A 33 3.97 13.35 -8.07
CA THR A 33 3.25 13.20 -6.79
C THR A 33 1.80 13.67 -6.87
N ALA A 34 1.52 14.74 -7.63
CA ALA A 34 0.14 15.22 -7.78
C ALA A 34 -0.72 14.22 -8.56
N TRP A 35 -0.14 13.59 -9.59
CA TRP A 35 -0.79 12.53 -10.34
C TRP A 35 -1.05 11.28 -9.48
N LEU A 36 -0.07 10.87 -8.65
CA LEU A 36 -0.23 9.74 -7.72
C LEU A 36 -1.36 9.97 -6.71
N ARG A 37 -1.47 11.17 -6.15
CA ARG A 37 -2.58 11.54 -5.25
C ARG A 37 -3.92 11.43 -5.95
N ARG A 38 -4.04 11.98 -7.17
CA ARG A 38 -5.27 11.86 -7.96
C ARG A 38 -5.64 10.40 -8.21
N LYS A 39 -4.66 9.53 -8.48
CA LYS A 39 -4.89 8.09 -8.64
C LYS A 39 -5.37 7.42 -7.36
N SER A 40 -4.89 7.85 -6.20
CA SER A 40 -5.38 7.40 -4.90
C SER A 40 -6.88 7.75 -4.72
N ASP A 41 -7.25 9.01 -4.98
CA ASP A 41 -8.63 9.48 -4.84
C ASP A 41 -9.60 8.80 -5.83
N GLU A 42 -9.12 8.56 -7.07
CA GLU A 42 -9.84 7.79 -8.08
C GLU A 42 -10.09 6.36 -7.61
N ALA A 43 -9.08 5.69 -7.08
CA ALA A 43 -9.20 4.34 -6.55
C ALA A 43 -10.20 4.28 -5.39
N GLU A 44 -10.08 5.18 -4.41
CA GLU A 44 -11.02 5.26 -3.27
C GLU A 44 -12.47 5.45 -3.73
N THR A 45 -12.68 6.25 -4.77
CA THR A 45 -14.00 6.45 -5.38
C THR A 45 -14.52 5.18 -6.05
N VAL A 46 -13.65 4.39 -6.67
CA VAL A 46 -14.02 3.07 -7.20
C VAL A 46 -14.42 2.14 -6.05
N PHE A 47 -13.65 2.07 -4.96
CA PHE A 47 -13.97 1.26 -3.78
C PHE A 47 -15.34 1.61 -3.17
N ARG A 48 -15.67 2.91 -3.07
CA ARG A 48 -17.03 3.37 -2.66
C ARG A 48 -18.12 2.81 -3.58
N ARG A 49 -17.91 2.86 -4.89
CA ARG A 49 -18.93 2.48 -5.89
C ARG A 49 -19.19 0.98 -5.93
N ILE A 50 -18.17 0.16 -5.69
CA ILE A 50 -18.30 -1.32 -5.70
C ILE A 50 -18.77 -1.88 -4.35
N GLY A 51 -18.96 -1.04 -3.34
CA GLY A 51 -19.48 -1.46 -2.04
C GLY A 51 -18.50 -2.29 -1.21
N ILE A 52 -17.19 -2.09 -1.39
CA ILE A 52 -16.19 -2.72 -0.51
C ILE A 52 -16.12 -1.91 0.79
N THR A 53 -16.92 -2.34 1.77
CA THR A 53 -17.00 -1.76 3.12
C THR A 53 -16.71 -2.81 4.18
N PHE A 54 -16.39 -2.37 5.40
CA PHE A 54 -16.30 -3.24 6.57
C PHE A 54 -17.14 -2.68 7.71
N SER A 55 -17.73 -3.57 8.50
CA SER A 55 -18.53 -3.19 9.67
C SER A 55 -17.61 -2.86 10.84
N VAL A 56 -17.79 -1.68 11.45
CA VAL A 56 -17.13 -1.33 12.70
C VAL A 56 -18.05 -1.64 13.86
N TYR A 57 -17.66 -2.58 14.72
CA TYR A 57 -18.35 -2.85 15.98
C TYR A 57 -17.64 -2.07 17.10
N GLY A 58 -18.33 -1.10 17.72
CA GLY A 58 -17.75 -0.36 18.85
C GLY A 58 -18.35 1.02 19.14
N GLU A 59 -19.07 1.63 18.19
CA GLU A 59 -19.90 2.80 18.42
C GLU A 59 -21.37 2.35 18.35
N GLU A 60 -22.26 2.97 19.13
CA GLU A 60 -23.69 2.60 19.30
C GLU A 60 -24.51 2.58 17.99
N GLU A 61 -23.88 2.94 16.87
CA GLU A 61 -24.38 2.87 15.52
C GLU A 61 -23.34 2.08 14.69
N ALA A 62 -23.72 0.90 14.20
CA ALA A 62 -22.89 0.10 13.32
C ALA A 62 -22.68 0.87 11.99
N SER A 63 -21.65 1.72 11.96
CA SER A 63 -21.30 2.50 10.78
C SER A 63 -20.41 1.67 9.86
N GLU A 64 -20.87 1.48 8.62
CA GLU A 64 -20.02 0.93 7.58
C GLU A 64 -18.91 1.94 7.25
N ARG A 65 -17.66 1.47 7.22
CA ARG A 65 -16.51 2.28 6.80
C ARG A 65 -15.89 1.71 5.53
N LEU A 66 -15.35 2.60 4.70
CA LEU A 66 -14.63 2.21 3.49
C LEU A 66 -13.28 1.60 3.86
N ILE A 67 -12.92 0.49 3.23
CA ILE A 67 -11.59 -0.11 3.39
C ILE A 67 -10.53 0.86 2.82
N PRO A 68 -9.53 1.28 3.62
CA PRO A 68 -8.47 2.15 3.12
C PRO A 68 -7.68 1.41 2.03
N PHE A 69 -7.37 2.12 0.94
CA PHE A 69 -6.62 1.59 -0.18
C PHE A 69 -5.31 2.35 -0.36
N ASP A 70 -4.24 1.62 -0.68
CA ASP A 70 -2.94 2.18 -1.02
C ASP A 70 -2.60 1.85 -2.48
N VAL A 71 -2.11 2.85 -3.21
CA VAL A 71 -1.66 2.72 -4.61
C VAL A 71 -0.28 2.07 -4.72
N VAL A 72 0.50 2.03 -3.64
CA VAL A 72 1.81 1.39 -3.57
C VAL A 72 1.61 -0.11 -3.31
N PRO A 73 1.94 -0.98 -4.28
CA PRO A 73 1.73 -2.41 -4.13
C PRO A 73 2.79 -3.02 -3.19
N ARG A 74 2.36 -4.04 -2.43
CA ARG A 74 3.30 -4.97 -1.79
C ARG A 74 3.73 -6.03 -2.80
N ILE A 75 4.95 -5.92 -3.30
CA ILE A 75 5.51 -6.86 -4.28
C ILE A 75 6.05 -8.09 -3.58
N ILE A 76 5.55 -9.26 -3.98
CA ILE A 76 5.99 -10.57 -3.49
C ILE A 76 6.71 -11.28 -4.65
N SER A 77 7.98 -11.63 -4.46
CA SER A 77 8.73 -12.36 -5.49
C SER A 77 8.24 -13.80 -5.61
N SER A 78 8.44 -14.43 -6.78
CA SER A 78 8.09 -15.84 -6.99
C SER A 78 8.72 -16.75 -5.94
N ARG A 79 9.98 -16.48 -5.56
CA ARG A 79 10.69 -17.23 -4.53
C ARG A 79 10.07 -17.08 -3.14
N LEU A 80 9.48 -15.93 -2.83
CA LEU A 80 8.79 -15.72 -1.56
C LEU A 80 7.41 -16.38 -1.57
N TRP A 81 6.69 -16.31 -2.70
CA TRP A 81 5.36 -16.91 -2.85
C TRP A 81 5.37 -18.44 -2.86
N SER A 82 6.39 -19.07 -3.43
CA SER A 82 6.50 -20.53 -3.52
C SER A 82 6.96 -21.22 -2.22
N ARG A 83 6.97 -20.52 -1.08
CA ARG A 83 7.31 -21.07 0.24
C ARG A 83 6.07 -21.26 1.07
#